data_AF-A0AAC8Q6W5-F1
#
_entry.id   AF-A0AAC8Q6W5-F1
#
_cell.length_a   1.000
_cell.length_b   1.000
_cell.length_c   1.000
_cell.angle_alpha   90.00
_cell.angle_beta   90.00
_cell.angle_gamma   90.00
#
_symmetry.space_group_name_H-M   'P 1'
#
loop_
_entity.id
_entity.type
_entity.pdbx_description
1 polymer ?
#
loop_
_entity_poly.entity_id
_entity_poly.type
_entity_poly.pdbx_seq_one_letter_code
_entity_poly.pdbx_strand_id
1 'polypeptide(L)'
;MGLVYRSVLQGRVLAGRDAFRIFIPDSAFLLEALRSGELPLWNPYLRLGQPFAATLYSQVFYPPRLLTVLLAGPELGFTLQHLLHVVLAAAGTFLLLRHLRASRPAALLGAAAFALSAPFADLSAQQNVVSAAAWTGLLLLASRRAALQPSPRRAAQVALVAGLAFLAGSPETWLWQAPLALAVALAARREVRTVVATGTGLAWGFALGALVALPALEFARNSTRGAGRTDQLEWSLSWPQLLSVAWPFAEHPRSRYWAGEDQFFILVLFLGTLVCVLALVGLGRSRRALPFGLGALVLTLLALGAHFPPAALVLQLPPFHLFRYPVKYFVGAAFCVAVLAAFGLDVLARRARRGRRSLVHVAAVVAALFAALLLGPPVAKLPLFRSGVEAGLPWVVLALGAGALAFILPAAGPGRGLRVRRTLAVVALVELGAFHLLQGARAARPSRHSAAPPGSPPPFPPGMRAASAWTSARTSSPRSPPPRAPPPRPYPERKARTSRSAGTPWCPTASSRSGCASSRAMARRSPCASSPSTSRERARPSTWPGWATTCVGARRPSRTWCPCSRCRGCPRCTARTPPCRGPSWCTPHAWPATPRPRRPSWTPPNRCAAPPCSPRANSWRALAARARRPA
;
A
#
# COMPACT_ATOMS: atom_id res chain seq x y z
N MET A 1 5.69 -14.44 6.91
CA MET A 1 5.51 -15.40 5.80
C MET A 1 4.17 -16.12 5.92
N GLY A 2 4.09 -17.33 6.50
CA GLY A 2 2.89 -18.20 6.41
C GLY A 2 1.53 -17.56 6.71
N LEU A 3 1.41 -16.74 7.77
CA LEU A 3 0.16 -16.04 8.10
C LEU A 3 -0.19 -14.89 7.15
N VAL A 4 0.83 -14.22 6.60
CA VAL A 4 0.71 -13.01 5.76
C VAL A 4 0.38 -13.37 4.31
N TYR A 5 1.12 -14.33 3.76
CA TYR A 5 0.98 -14.80 2.37
C TYR A 5 0.25 -16.15 2.29
N ARG A 6 -0.68 -16.40 3.22
CA ARG A 6 -1.45 -17.65 3.32
C ARG A 6 -2.16 -17.97 2.01
N SER A 7 -2.75 -16.97 1.36
CA SER A 7 -3.41 -17.09 0.05
C SER A 7 -2.48 -17.63 -1.03
N VAL A 8 -1.25 -17.12 -1.11
CA VAL A 8 -0.23 -17.55 -2.07
C VAL A 8 0.21 -18.98 -1.80
N LEU A 9 0.40 -19.35 -0.54
CA LEU A 9 0.67 -20.74 -0.14
C LEU A 9 -0.53 -21.69 -0.34
N GLN A 10 -1.71 -21.15 -0.65
CA GLN A 10 -2.92 -21.88 -1.06
C GLN A 10 -3.17 -21.78 -2.58
N GLY A 11 -2.13 -21.48 -3.37
CA GLY A 11 -2.18 -21.43 -4.83
C GLY A 11 -2.87 -20.21 -5.44
N ARG A 12 -3.16 -19.16 -4.66
CA ARG A 12 -3.83 -17.94 -5.16
C ARG A 12 -2.83 -16.86 -5.55
N VAL A 13 -3.05 -16.25 -6.72
CA VAL A 13 -2.26 -15.13 -7.25
C VAL A 13 -2.59 -13.81 -6.55
N LEU A 14 -1.60 -12.91 -6.46
CA LEU A 14 -1.79 -11.54 -5.98
C LEU A 14 -2.39 -10.64 -7.09
N ALA A 15 -3.71 -10.41 -7.05
CA ALA A 15 -4.46 -9.68 -8.08
C ALA A 15 -5.13 -8.38 -7.59
N GLY A 16 -4.58 -7.74 -6.55
CA GLY A 16 -5.16 -6.53 -5.96
C GLY A 16 -4.90 -5.25 -6.76
N ARG A 17 -5.97 -4.53 -7.15
CA ARG A 17 -5.91 -3.20 -7.79
C ARG A 17 -4.99 -3.18 -9.03
N ASP A 18 -3.88 -2.47 -8.97
CA ASP A 18 -2.98 -2.22 -10.10
C ASP A 18 -2.07 -3.42 -10.37
N ALA A 19 -1.99 -4.40 -9.45
CA ALA A 19 -1.42 -5.71 -9.75
C ALA A 19 -2.14 -6.38 -10.93
N PHE A 20 -3.47 -6.39 -10.91
CA PHE A 20 -4.29 -6.96 -11.99
C PHE A 20 -4.43 -6.01 -13.19
N ARG A 21 -4.53 -4.69 -12.96
CA ARG A 21 -4.80 -3.71 -14.03
C ARG A 21 -3.57 -3.24 -14.80
N ILE A 22 -2.37 -3.39 -14.23
CA ILE A 22 -1.12 -2.83 -14.76
C ILE A 22 -0.02 -3.91 -14.73
N PHE A 23 0.41 -4.34 -13.55
CA PHE A 23 1.66 -5.11 -13.43
C PHE A 23 1.60 -6.52 -14.02
N ILE A 24 0.46 -7.23 -13.97
CA ILE A 24 0.27 -8.54 -14.63
C ILE A 24 0.17 -8.40 -16.16
N PRO A 25 -0.66 -7.50 -16.74
CA PRO A 25 -0.62 -7.20 -18.18
C PRO A 25 0.78 -6.79 -18.68
N ASP A 26 1.49 -5.93 -17.95
CA ASP A 26 2.88 -5.56 -18.27
C ASP A 26 3.84 -6.75 -18.16
N SER A 27 3.55 -7.76 -17.33
CA SER A 27 4.34 -9.01 -17.31
C SER A 27 4.11 -9.82 -18.59
N ALA A 28 2.89 -9.82 -19.13
CA ALA A 28 2.54 -10.58 -20.32
C ALA A 28 3.20 -9.98 -21.57
N PHE A 29 3.11 -8.65 -21.75
CA PHE A 29 3.80 -7.95 -22.82
C PHE A 29 5.33 -8.07 -22.71
N LEU A 30 5.90 -7.99 -21.50
CA LEU A 30 7.33 -8.22 -21.30
C LEU A 30 7.75 -9.64 -21.68
N LEU A 31 6.95 -10.66 -21.36
CA LEU A 31 7.22 -12.05 -21.75
C LEU A 31 7.11 -12.27 -23.27
N GLU A 32 6.16 -11.60 -23.91
CA GLU A 32 5.96 -11.63 -25.37
C GLU A 32 7.20 -11.11 -26.10
N ALA A 33 7.65 -9.89 -25.77
CA ALA A 33 8.84 -9.29 -26.38
C ALA A 33 10.14 -10.08 -26.09
N LEU A 34 10.31 -10.58 -24.85
CA LEU A 34 11.45 -11.44 -24.50
C LEU A 34 11.45 -12.78 -25.27
N ARG A 35 10.30 -13.23 -25.79
CA ARG A 35 10.17 -14.45 -26.61
C ARG A 35 10.29 -14.18 -28.12
N SER A 36 9.93 -12.99 -28.60
CA SER A 36 10.24 -12.56 -29.98
C SER A 36 11.71 -12.13 -30.16
N GLY A 37 12.43 -11.90 -29.06
CA GLY A 37 13.80 -11.36 -29.09
C GLY A 37 13.84 -9.84 -29.27
N GLU A 38 12.69 -9.18 -29.19
CA GLU A 38 12.55 -7.74 -29.36
C GLU A 38 12.83 -7.01 -28.04
N LEU A 39 13.44 -5.82 -28.14
CA LEU A 39 13.56 -4.91 -27.00
C LEU A 39 12.20 -4.21 -26.79
N PRO A 40 11.49 -4.38 -25.67
CA PRO A 40 10.14 -3.81 -25.48
C PRO A 40 10.18 -2.30 -25.22
N LEU A 41 10.43 -1.53 -26.28
CA LEU A 41 10.45 -0.07 -26.27
C LEU A 41 9.03 0.52 -26.26
N TRP A 42 8.08 -0.10 -26.97
CA TRP A 42 6.73 0.40 -27.20
C TRP A 42 5.70 -0.69 -26.98
N ASN A 43 4.71 -0.45 -26.10
CA ASN A 43 3.58 -1.36 -25.88
C ASN A 43 2.40 -0.89 -26.76
N PRO A 44 1.98 -1.64 -27.80
CA PRO A 44 0.91 -1.24 -28.71
C PRO A 44 -0.50 -1.40 -28.13
N TYR A 45 -0.66 -2.25 -27.11
CA TYR A 45 -1.97 -2.66 -26.58
C TYR A 45 -2.64 -1.61 -25.68
N LEU A 46 -1.86 -0.66 -25.14
CA LEU A 46 -2.34 0.36 -24.22
C LEU A 46 -2.36 1.74 -24.87
N ARG A 47 -3.52 2.43 -24.81
CA ARG A 47 -3.70 3.84 -25.22
C ARG A 47 -3.41 4.18 -26.69
N LEU A 48 -3.61 3.23 -27.61
CA LEU A 48 -3.15 3.30 -29.01
C LEU A 48 -1.61 3.27 -29.17
N GLY A 49 -0.90 2.85 -28.12
CA GLY A 49 0.55 2.78 -28.05
C GLY A 49 1.12 3.67 -26.93
N GLN A 50 2.08 3.16 -26.16
CA GLN A 50 2.83 3.96 -25.19
C GLN A 50 4.29 3.48 -25.01
N PRO A 51 5.25 4.38 -24.70
CA PRO A 51 6.63 4.01 -24.39
C PRO A 51 6.74 3.10 -23.15
N PHE A 52 7.05 1.82 -23.36
CA PHE A 52 7.15 0.83 -22.28
C PHE A 52 8.49 0.89 -21.56
N ALA A 53 9.59 1.09 -22.31
CA ALA A 53 10.92 1.19 -21.74
C ALA A 53 11.16 2.48 -20.93
N ALA A 54 10.51 3.59 -21.32
CA ALA A 54 10.52 4.85 -20.56
C ALA A 54 9.53 4.85 -19.37
N THR A 55 8.64 3.86 -19.28
CA THR A 55 7.67 3.75 -18.18
C THR A 55 8.33 3.08 -16.98
N LEU A 56 8.91 3.87 -16.07
CA LEU A 56 9.68 3.41 -14.90
C LEU A 56 9.06 2.21 -14.14
N TYR A 57 7.74 2.19 -13.94
CA TYR A 57 7.09 1.13 -13.16
C TYR A 57 7.03 -0.24 -13.87
N SER A 58 7.26 -0.30 -15.20
CA SER A 58 7.30 -1.55 -15.97
C SER A 58 8.44 -2.48 -15.53
N GLN A 59 9.50 -1.89 -14.96
CA GLN A 59 10.70 -2.58 -14.49
C GLN A 59 11.42 -3.37 -15.59
N VAL A 60 11.30 -2.94 -16.85
CA VAL A 60 11.85 -3.60 -18.05
C VAL A 60 13.33 -3.96 -17.92
N PHE A 61 14.17 -3.08 -17.36
CA PHE A 61 15.62 -3.29 -17.21
C PHE A 61 16.01 -3.81 -15.82
N TYR A 62 15.04 -4.31 -15.03
CA TYR A 62 15.28 -4.76 -13.66
C TYR A 62 15.51 -6.28 -13.62
N PRO A 63 16.72 -6.78 -13.26
CA PRO A 63 17.02 -8.20 -13.40
C PRO A 63 16.07 -9.16 -12.65
N PRO A 64 15.59 -8.85 -11.42
CA PRO A 64 14.58 -9.68 -10.75
C PRO A 64 13.22 -9.73 -11.46
N ARG A 65 12.83 -8.68 -12.19
CA ARG A 65 11.59 -8.64 -13.00
C ARG A 65 11.72 -9.55 -14.21
N LEU A 66 12.81 -9.37 -14.97
CA LEU A 66 13.13 -10.19 -16.14
C LEU A 66 13.17 -11.67 -15.79
N LEU A 67 13.88 -12.03 -14.71
CA LEU A 67 14.07 -13.41 -14.28
C LEU A 67 12.76 -14.10 -13.89
N THR A 68 11.90 -13.47 -13.09
CA THR A 68 10.66 -14.14 -12.64
C THR A 68 9.61 -14.22 -13.74
N VAL A 69 9.51 -13.21 -14.61
CA VAL A 69 8.59 -13.23 -15.75
C VAL A 69 8.99 -14.30 -16.77
N LEU A 70 10.29 -14.41 -17.09
CA LEU A 70 10.80 -15.40 -18.04
C LEU A 70 10.65 -16.85 -17.52
N LEU A 71 10.96 -17.09 -16.24
CA LEU A 71 10.93 -18.45 -15.66
C LEU A 71 9.54 -18.94 -15.25
N ALA A 72 8.61 -18.04 -14.93
CA ALA A 72 7.34 -18.42 -14.29
C ALA A 72 6.09 -17.75 -14.91
N GLY A 73 6.21 -17.08 -16.04
CA GLY A 73 5.07 -16.43 -16.70
C GLY A 73 4.54 -15.19 -15.97
N PRO A 74 3.43 -14.60 -16.45
CA PRO A 74 3.03 -13.27 -15.98
C PRO A 74 2.45 -13.23 -14.57
N GLU A 75 1.59 -14.17 -14.19
CA GLU A 75 0.86 -14.17 -12.90
C GLU A 75 1.72 -14.72 -11.75
N LEU A 76 2.36 -15.88 -12.00
CA LEU A 76 3.23 -16.50 -11.01
C LEU A 76 4.58 -15.77 -10.94
N GLY A 77 5.13 -15.31 -12.07
CA GLY A 77 6.33 -14.46 -12.07
C GLY A 77 6.15 -13.15 -11.31
N PHE A 78 4.98 -12.50 -11.40
CA PHE A 78 4.62 -11.36 -10.55
C PHE A 78 4.58 -11.74 -9.06
N THR A 79 3.93 -12.85 -8.74
CA THR A 79 3.78 -13.31 -7.33
C THR A 79 5.12 -13.72 -6.71
N LEU A 80 5.98 -14.40 -7.48
CA LEU A 80 7.35 -14.74 -7.08
C LEU A 80 8.22 -13.49 -6.94
N GLN A 81 8.06 -12.49 -7.82
CA GLN A 81 8.73 -11.20 -7.68
C GLN A 81 8.38 -10.54 -6.35
N HIS A 82 7.10 -10.47 -5.97
CA HIS A 82 6.72 -9.90 -4.66
C HIS A 82 7.37 -10.65 -3.50
N LEU A 83 7.26 -11.99 -3.46
CA LEU A 83 7.86 -12.81 -2.40
C LEU A 83 9.38 -12.66 -2.31
N LEU A 84 10.09 -12.60 -3.45
CA LEU A 84 11.52 -12.37 -3.52
C LEU A 84 11.90 -11.04 -2.85
N HIS A 85 11.14 -9.97 -3.10
CA HIS A 85 11.39 -8.66 -2.48
C HIS A 85 11.05 -8.62 -0.99
N VAL A 86 10.05 -9.39 -0.53
CA VAL A 86 9.80 -9.57 0.92
C VAL A 86 10.98 -10.29 1.59
N VAL A 87 11.54 -11.34 0.96
CA VAL A 87 12.74 -12.04 1.47
C VAL A 87 13.96 -11.11 1.46
N LEU A 88 14.17 -10.34 0.39
CA LEU A 88 15.25 -9.37 0.25
C LEU A 88 15.17 -8.26 1.33
N ALA A 89 13.98 -7.71 1.55
CA ALA A 89 13.70 -6.72 2.59
C ALA A 89 14.04 -7.28 3.99
N ALA A 90 13.59 -8.49 4.30
CA ALA A 90 13.88 -9.15 5.57
C ALA A 90 15.38 -9.42 5.75
N ALA A 91 16.03 -10.01 4.74
CA ALA A 91 17.46 -10.35 4.77
C ALA A 91 18.35 -9.09 4.90
N GLY A 92 18.10 -8.06 4.09
CA GLY A 92 18.82 -6.80 4.14
C GLY A 92 18.68 -6.10 5.50
N THR A 93 17.45 -6.02 6.02
CA THR A 93 17.17 -5.39 7.33
C THR A 93 17.80 -6.18 8.47
N PHE A 94 17.75 -7.52 8.44
CA PHE A 94 18.43 -8.37 9.42
C PHE A 94 19.94 -8.16 9.40
N LEU A 95 20.58 -8.21 8.22
CA LEU A 95 22.03 -8.03 8.08
C LEU A 95 22.48 -6.64 8.52
N LEU A 96 21.72 -5.59 8.19
CA LEU A 96 21.94 -4.23 8.69
C LEU A 96 21.88 -4.18 10.22
N LEU A 97 20.81 -4.67 10.83
CA LEU A 97 20.62 -4.66 12.29
C LEU A 97 21.72 -5.44 13.01
N ARG A 98 22.14 -6.59 12.47
CA ARG A 98 23.29 -7.35 12.98
C ARG A 98 24.59 -6.55 12.88
N HIS A 99 24.82 -5.81 11.80
CA HIS A 99 26.01 -4.96 11.63
C HIS A 99 25.99 -3.68 12.50
N LEU A 100 24.80 -3.16 12.83
CA LEU A 100 24.59 -2.10 13.83
C LEU A 100 24.81 -2.60 15.29
N ARG A 101 25.06 -3.90 15.45
CA ARG A 101 25.23 -4.67 16.70
C ARG A 101 23.95 -4.90 17.51
N ALA A 102 22.77 -4.87 16.90
CA ALA A 102 21.54 -5.39 17.53
C ALA A 102 21.62 -6.92 17.68
N SER A 103 21.07 -7.46 18.77
CA SER A 103 21.09 -8.91 19.04
C SER A 103 20.30 -9.73 18.00
N ARG A 104 20.55 -11.06 17.92
CA ARG A 104 19.84 -11.93 16.94
C ARG A 104 18.30 -11.81 17.01
N PRO A 105 17.62 -11.88 18.18
CA PRO A 105 16.17 -11.70 18.24
C PRO A 105 15.70 -10.29 17.89
N ALA A 106 16.48 -9.26 18.24
CA ALA A 106 16.18 -7.88 17.87
C ALA A 106 16.27 -7.67 16.34
N ALA A 107 17.30 -8.21 15.70
CA ALA A 107 17.46 -8.17 14.26
C ALA A 107 16.33 -8.93 13.52
N LEU A 108 15.87 -10.07 14.06
CA LEU A 108 14.73 -10.80 13.53
C LEU A 108 13.42 -10.01 13.68
N LEU A 109 13.17 -9.41 14.85
CA LEU A 109 11.99 -8.56 15.07
C LEU A 109 11.97 -7.39 14.09
N GLY A 110 13.05 -6.62 13.98
CA GLY A 110 13.11 -5.46 13.07
C GLY A 110 13.00 -5.85 11.60
N ALA A 111 13.58 -6.96 11.18
CA ALA A 111 13.43 -7.48 9.82
C ALA A 111 11.99 -7.85 9.47
N ALA A 112 11.30 -8.54 10.38
CA ALA A 112 9.89 -8.90 10.22
C ALA A 112 8.97 -7.69 10.35
N ALA A 113 9.22 -6.78 11.29
CA ALA A 113 8.44 -5.56 11.50
C ALA A 113 8.50 -4.57 10.33
N PHE A 114 9.48 -4.70 9.43
CA PHE A 114 9.46 -4.04 8.12
C PHE A 114 8.78 -4.93 7.06
N ALA A 115 9.41 -6.05 6.69
CA ALA A 115 9.02 -6.83 5.51
C ALA A 115 7.68 -7.58 5.64
N LEU A 116 7.22 -7.83 6.86
CA LEU A 116 5.92 -8.46 7.17
C LEU A 116 4.93 -7.46 7.77
N SER A 117 5.21 -6.15 7.73
CA SER A 117 4.24 -5.12 8.12
C SER A 117 3.01 -5.16 7.23
N ALA A 118 1.87 -4.67 7.73
CA ALA A 118 0.67 -4.50 6.91
C ALA A 118 0.91 -3.59 5.68
N PRO A 119 1.55 -2.40 5.81
CA PRO A 119 1.86 -1.56 4.65
C PRO A 119 2.79 -2.23 3.63
N PHE A 120 3.82 -2.99 4.05
CA PHE A 120 4.71 -3.66 3.10
C PHE A 120 4.01 -4.82 2.33
N ALA A 121 3.02 -5.46 2.95
CA ALA A 121 2.19 -6.47 2.28
C ALA A 121 1.14 -5.85 1.35
N ASP A 122 0.50 -4.76 1.75
CA ASP A 122 -0.50 -4.02 0.96
C ASP A 122 0.09 -3.38 -0.30
N LEU A 123 1.35 -2.94 -0.22
CA LEU A 123 2.14 -2.50 -1.37
C LEU A 123 2.35 -3.59 -2.44
N SER A 124 1.92 -4.84 -2.25
CA SER A 124 1.79 -5.81 -3.36
C SER A 124 0.91 -5.30 -4.51
N ALA A 125 0.02 -4.34 -4.26
CA ALA A 125 -0.71 -3.60 -5.31
C ALA A 125 0.14 -2.55 -6.07
N GLN A 126 1.39 -2.31 -5.68
CA GLN A 126 2.29 -1.23 -6.12
C GLN A 126 3.74 -1.76 -6.22
N GLN A 127 3.95 -2.74 -7.09
CA GLN A 127 5.13 -3.62 -7.10
C GLN A 127 6.48 -2.91 -7.26
N ASN A 128 6.54 -1.78 -7.97
CA ASN A 128 7.75 -0.98 -8.10
C ASN A 128 8.21 -0.38 -6.75
N VAL A 129 7.26 0.08 -5.92
CA VAL A 129 7.55 0.63 -4.58
C VAL A 129 8.06 -0.47 -3.65
N VAL A 130 7.47 -1.67 -3.67
CA VAL A 130 7.98 -2.85 -2.94
C VAL A 130 9.41 -3.17 -3.36
N SER A 131 9.63 -3.24 -4.68
CA SER A 131 10.89 -3.69 -5.25
C SER A 131 12.03 -2.74 -4.90
N ALA A 132 11.80 -1.42 -4.97
CA ALA A 132 12.78 -0.42 -4.55
C ALA A 132 12.98 -0.41 -3.02
N ALA A 133 11.90 -0.46 -2.23
CA ALA A 133 11.96 -0.40 -0.77
C ALA A 133 12.67 -1.62 -0.15
N ALA A 134 12.64 -2.79 -0.80
CA ALA A 134 13.31 -3.99 -0.34
C ALA A 134 14.85 -3.84 -0.24
N TRP A 135 15.47 -3.07 -1.14
CA TRP A 135 16.92 -2.86 -1.14
C TRP A 135 17.43 -2.01 0.04
N THR A 136 16.56 -1.26 0.73
CA THR A 136 16.93 -0.31 1.80
C THR A 136 17.94 -0.91 2.79
N GLY A 137 17.65 -2.10 3.33
CA GLY A 137 18.53 -2.75 4.32
C GLY A 137 19.93 -3.05 3.77
N LEU A 138 20.04 -3.47 2.50
CA LEU A 138 21.33 -3.73 1.86
C LEU A 138 22.06 -2.44 1.48
N LEU A 139 21.37 -1.40 1.03
CA LEU A 139 21.96 -0.12 0.66
C LEU A 139 22.58 0.59 1.87
N LEU A 140 21.85 0.64 2.99
CA LEU A 140 22.35 1.21 4.24
C LEU A 140 23.52 0.37 4.80
N LEU A 141 23.51 -0.95 4.59
CA LEU A 141 24.60 -1.85 5.00
C LEU A 141 25.85 -1.66 4.13
N ALA A 142 25.71 -1.53 2.80
CA ALA A 142 26.80 -1.23 1.88
C ALA A 142 27.44 0.13 2.21
N SER A 143 26.61 1.16 2.38
CA SER A 143 27.04 2.53 2.74
C SER A 143 27.75 2.57 4.09
N ARG A 144 27.23 1.83 5.10
CA ARG A 144 27.90 1.68 6.39
C ARG A 144 29.25 0.96 6.29
N ARG A 145 29.39 -0.03 5.40
CA ARG A 145 30.66 -0.74 5.16
C ARG A 145 31.66 0.15 4.40
N ALA A 146 31.18 0.96 3.44
CA ALA A 146 31.98 1.97 2.76
C ALA A 146 32.51 3.03 3.73
N ALA A 147 31.65 3.53 4.63
CA ALA A 147 32.07 4.44 5.70
C ALA A 147 33.17 3.83 6.58
N LEU A 148 32.98 2.60 7.07
CA LEU A 148 33.91 1.98 8.03
C LEU A 148 35.25 1.54 7.41
N GLN A 149 35.28 1.22 6.11
CA GLN A 149 36.44 0.69 5.38
C GLN A 149 36.45 1.21 3.92
N PRO A 150 36.76 2.49 3.66
CA PRO A 150 36.53 3.09 2.34
C PRO A 150 37.53 2.58 1.29
N SER A 151 37.02 1.90 0.26
CA SER A 151 37.77 1.37 -0.89
C SER A 151 36.87 1.29 -2.15
N PRO A 152 37.44 1.19 -3.37
CA PRO A 152 36.66 1.10 -4.61
C PRO A 152 35.65 -0.06 -4.60
N ARG A 153 36.03 -1.23 -4.07
CA ARG A 153 35.12 -2.39 -3.90
C ARG A 153 33.92 -2.07 -3.01
N ARG A 154 34.04 -1.16 -2.03
CA ARG A 154 32.89 -0.71 -1.22
C ARG A 154 32.03 0.32 -1.96
N ALA A 155 32.64 1.24 -2.70
CA ALA A 155 31.89 2.20 -3.53
C ALA A 155 31.07 1.46 -4.60
N ALA A 156 31.66 0.46 -5.26
CA ALA A 156 30.96 -0.44 -6.19
C ALA A 156 29.83 -1.25 -5.52
N GLN A 157 30.01 -1.69 -4.26
CA GLN A 157 28.93 -2.32 -3.49
C GLN A 157 27.76 -1.38 -3.18
N VAL A 158 28.01 -0.07 -3.00
CA VAL A 158 26.95 0.95 -2.90
C VAL A 158 26.30 1.15 -4.27
N ALA A 159 27.10 1.35 -5.33
CA ALA A 159 26.62 1.61 -6.69
C ALA A 159 25.71 0.50 -7.23
N LEU A 160 26.12 -0.77 -7.10
CA LEU A 160 25.32 -1.91 -7.56
C LEU A 160 23.96 -1.99 -6.83
N VAL A 161 23.97 -1.88 -5.50
CA VAL A 161 22.74 -2.00 -4.70
C VAL A 161 21.82 -0.79 -4.89
N ALA A 162 22.40 0.41 -5.01
CA ALA A 162 21.65 1.63 -5.32
C ALA A 162 21.05 1.57 -6.72
N GLY A 163 21.83 1.18 -7.74
CA GLY A 163 21.37 1.04 -9.12
C GLY A 163 20.23 0.03 -9.24
N LEU A 164 20.35 -1.14 -8.61
CA LEU A 164 19.24 -2.11 -8.55
C LEU A 164 17.99 -1.53 -7.85
N ALA A 165 18.16 -0.72 -6.79
CA ALA A 165 17.05 -0.01 -6.16
C ALA A 165 16.43 1.10 -7.04
N PHE A 166 17.17 1.63 -8.03
CA PHE A 166 16.66 2.60 -9.00
C PHE A 166 15.89 1.91 -10.13
N LEU A 167 16.51 0.88 -10.72
CA LEU A 167 15.93 0.05 -11.79
C LEU A 167 14.62 -0.62 -11.38
N ALA A 168 14.42 -0.83 -10.07
CA ALA A 168 13.15 -1.27 -9.47
C ALA A 168 11.95 -0.30 -9.70
N GLY A 169 12.15 0.87 -10.31
CA GLY A 169 11.07 1.66 -10.91
C GLY A 169 10.35 2.65 -9.99
N SER A 170 10.98 3.05 -8.87
CA SER A 170 10.41 3.99 -7.90
C SER A 170 11.45 5.03 -7.44
N PRO A 171 11.79 6.06 -8.26
CA PRO A 171 12.80 7.06 -7.90
C PRO A 171 12.43 7.91 -6.65
N GLU A 172 11.15 8.03 -6.31
CA GLU A 172 10.72 8.66 -5.05
C GLU A 172 11.17 7.88 -3.80
N THR A 173 11.39 6.57 -3.94
CA THR A 173 11.99 5.74 -2.88
C THR A 173 13.47 6.09 -2.70
N TRP A 174 14.15 6.39 -3.80
CA TRP A 174 15.54 6.84 -3.82
C TRP A 174 15.74 8.19 -3.12
N LEU A 175 14.79 9.12 -3.27
CA LEU A 175 14.83 10.45 -2.64
C LEU A 175 14.94 10.40 -1.10
N TRP A 176 14.45 9.33 -0.45
CA TRP A 176 14.65 9.12 0.99
C TRP A 176 15.74 8.08 1.32
N GLN A 177 15.95 7.08 0.47
CA GLN A 177 17.01 6.08 0.68
C GLN A 177 18.41 6.69 0.64
N ALA A 178 18.72 7.57 -0.32
CA ALA A 178 20.06 8.13 -0.49
C ALA A 178 20.48 9.06 0.68
N PRO A 179 19.64 10.01 1.16
CA PRO A 179 19.94 10.77 2.37
C PRO A 179 20.06 9.89 3.62
N LEU A 180 19.21 8.86 3.77
CA LEU A 180 19.31 7.92 4.90
C LEU A 180 20.59 7.08 4.85
N ALA A 181 21.05 6.71 3.65
CA ALA A 181 22.33 6.02 3.43
C ALA A 181 23.52 6.88 3.88
N LEU A 182 23.54 8.15 3.47
CA LEU A 182 24.55 9.10 3.89
C LEU A 182 24.50 9.36 5.42
N ALA A 183 23.30 9.48 6.00
CA ALA A 183 23.14 9.66 7.44
C ALA A 183 23.62 8.44 8.25
N VAL A 184 23.37 7.21 7.77
CA VAL A 184 23.86 5.96 8.40
C VAL A 184 25.38 5.78 8.23
N ALA A 185 25.94 6.29 7.13
CA ALA A 185 27.39 6.35 6.88
C ALA A 185 28.07 7.37 7.81
N LEU A 186 27.55 8.59 7.92
CA LEU A 186 28.04 9.62 8.87
C LEU A 186 27.87 9.19 10.34
N ALA A 187 26.84 8.40 10.66
CA ALA A 187 26.67 7.72 11.95
C ALA A 187 27.58 6.47 12.13
N ALA A 188 28.43 6.14 11.15
CA ALA A 188 29.57 5.24 11.31
C ALA A 188 30.87 6.03 11.57
N ARG A 189 31.21 6.98 10.70
CA ARG A 189 32.40 7.85 10.78
C ARG A 189 32.08 9.24 10.20
N ARG A 190 32.35 10.30 10.97
CA ARG A 190 32.20 11.71 10.54
C ARG A 190 33.48 12.20 9.86
N GLU A 191 33.75 11.65 8.69
CA GLU A 191 34.96 11.94 7.89
C GLU A 191 34.54 12.32 6.46
N VAL A 192 35.21 13.28 5.82
CA VAL A 192 34.91 13.66 4.42
C VAL A 192 35.04 12.45 3.48
N ARG A 193 36.03 11.57 3.73
CA ARG A 193 36.21 10.29 3.01
C ARG A 193 34.97 9.37 3.09
N THR A 194 34.18 9.42 4.16
CA THR A 194 32.90 8.70 4.25
C THR A 194 31.87 9.25 3.26
N VAL A 195 31.76 10.59 3.20
CA VAL A 195 30.84 11.30 2.30
C VAL A 195 31.23 11.01 0.85
N VAL A 196 32.51 11.14 0.51
CA VAL A 196 33.02 10.85 -0.84
C VAL A 196 32.80 9.38 -1.21
N ALA A 197 33.15 8.41 -0.37
CA ALA A 197 33.03 6.98 -0.71
C ALA A 197 31.58 6.48 -0.80
N THR A 198 30.64 7.10 -0.07
CA THR A 198 29.20 6.78 -0.16
C THR A 198 28.53 7.56 -1.29
N GLY A 199 28.88 8.85 -1.45
CA GLY A 199 28.35 9.74 -2.48
C GLY A 199 28.76 9.33 -3.90
N THR A 200 30.03 8.96 -4.11
CA THR A 200 30.48 8.39 -5.40
C THR A 200 29.77 7.08 -5.72
N GLY A 201 29.58 6.21 -4.72
CA GLY A 201 28.78 4.99 -4.88
C GLY A 201 27.33 5.29 -5.27
N LEU A 202 26.68 6.24 -4.61
CA LEU A 202 25.32 6.67 -4.96
C LEU A 202 25.27 7.32 -6.35
N ALA A 203 26.24 8.17 -6.73
CA ALA A 203 26.31 8.77 -8.06
C ALA A 203 26.46 7.70 -9.16
N TRP A 204 27.34 6.71 -8.99
CA TRP A 204 27.45 5.58 -9.91
C TRP A 204 26.19 4.71 -9.94
N GLY A 205 25.51 4.53 -8.81
CA GLY A 205 24.20 3.85 -8.76
C GLY A 205 23.12 4.60 -9.54
N PHE A 206 23.11 5.93 -9.49
CA PHE A 206 22.21 6.75 -10.29
C PHE A 206 22.58 6.72 -11.77
N ALA A 207 23.88 6.70 -12.11
CA ALA A 207 24.36 6.54 -13.49
C ALA A 207 23.96 5.19 -14.10
N LEU A 208 24.00 4.10 -13.33
CA LEU A 208 23.43 2.80 -13.74
C LEU A 208 21.89 2.88 -13.95
N GLY A 209 21.20 3.73 -13.18
CA GLY A 209 19.79 4.04 -13.37
C GLY A 209 19.48 4.97 -14.56
N ALA A 210 20.49 5.65 -15.12
CA ALA A 210 20.31 6.65 -16.19
C ALA A 210 19.72 6.05 -17.47
N LEU A 211 20.00 4.76 -17.75
CA LEU A 211 19.40 3.96 -18.81
C LEU A 211 17.87 4.04 -18.84
N VAL A 212 17.24 4.19 -17.67
CA VAL A 212 15.77 4.31 -17.53
C VAL A 212 15.35 5.72 -17.16
N ALA A 213 16.17 6.45 -16.39
CA ALA A 213 15.86 7.82 -15.99
C ALA A 213 15.83 8.81 -17.18
N LEU A 214 16.71 8.65 -18.17
CA LEU A 214 16.76 9.57 -19.32
C LEU A 214 15.53 9.42 -20.22
N PRO A 215 15.15 8.22 -20.72
CA PRO A 215 13.90 8.06 -21.48
C PRO A 215 12.66 8.42 -20.64
N ALA A 216 12.66 8.12 -19.34
CA ALA A 216 11.55 8.49 -18.46
C ALA A 216 11.40 10.01 -18.27
N LEU A 217 12.51 10.76 -18.24
CA LEU A 217 12.49 12.23 -18.16
C LEU A 217 12.01 12.85 -19.47
N GLU A 218 12.44 12.32 -20.61
CA GLU A 218 11.94 12.70 -21.93
C GLU A 218 10.44 12.44 -22.04
N PHE A 219 9.98 11.22 -21.72
CA PHE A 219 8.56 10.86 -21.74
C PHE A 219 7.74 11.69 -20.74
N ALA A 220 8.28 12.02 -19.57
CA ALA A 220 7.62 12.91 -18.61
C ALA A 220 7.40 14.32 -19.18
N ARG A 221 8.42 14.89 -19.86
CA ARG A 221 8.30 16.19 -20.56
C ARG A 221 7.27 16.13 -21.69
N ASN A 222 7.32 15.08 -22.51
CA ASN A 222 6.41 14.82 -23.63
C ASN A 222 5.05 14.21 -23.20
N SER A 223 4.57 14.54 -22.00
CA SER A 223 3.29 14.05 -21.47
C SER A 223 2.53 15.17 -20.75
N THR A 224 1.29 14.88 -20.32
CA THR A 224 0.50 15.78 -19.46
C THR A 224 1.17 16.13 -18.12
N ARG A 225 2.29 15.49 -17.76
CA ARG A 225 3.12 15.87 -16.59
C ARG A 225 4.02 17.08 -16.86
N GLY A 226 4.35 17.36 -18.12
CA GLY A 226 5.19 18.50 -18.52
C GLY A 226 4.48 19.85 -18.44
N ALA A 227 3.14 19.87 -18.56
CA ALA A 227 2.29 21.06 -18.55
C ALA A 227 2.06 21.68 -17.14
N GLY A 228 2.88 21.31 -16.16
CA GLY A 228 2.63 21.58 -14.74
C GLY A 228 1.70 20.54 -14.10
N ARG A 229 1.81 20.41 -12.78
CA ARG A 229 1.05 19.43 -11.97
C ARG A 229 0.43 20.14 -10.77
N THR A 230 -0.77 19.72 -10.39
CA THR A 230 -1.53 20.20 -9.22
C THR A 230 -1.85 19.07 -8.22
N ASP A 231 -1.58 17.81 -8.57
CA ASP A 231 -1.88 16.59 -7.82
C ASP A 231 -0.69 16.06 -6.98
N GLN A 232 0.38 16.83 -6.77
CA GLN A 232 1.55 16.38 -5.97
C GLN A 232 1.14 15.96 -4.55
N LEU A 233 0.23 16.72 -3.95
CA LEU A 233 -0.25 16.53 -2.58
C LEU A 233 -1.51 15.65 -2.49
N GLU A 234 -2.02 15.13 -3.61
CA GLU A 234 -3.07 14.11 -3.60
C GLU A 234 -2.61 12.91 -2.75
N TRP A 235 -3.53 12.28 -2.02
CA TRP A 235 -3.23 11.14 -1.12
C TRP A 235 -2.04 11.41 -0.17
N SER A 236 -2.07 12.60 0.43
CA SER A 236 -1.35 12.93 1.67
C SER A 236 -1.86 12.09 2.85
N LEU A 237 -0.99 11.73 3.78
CA LEU A 237 -1.37 10.97 4.98
C LEU A 237 -2.18 11.87 5.94
N SER A 238 -3.44 11.51 6.24
CA SER A 238 -4.24 12.26 7.21
C SER A 238 -3.82 11.96 8.66
N TRP A 239 -4.07 12.88 9.60
CA TRP A 239 -3.74 12.67 11.02
C TRP A 239 -4.43 11.42 11.63
N PRO A 240 -5.72 11.11 11.35
CA PRO A 240 -6.33 9.85 11.77
C PRO A 240 -5.68 8.61 11.14
N GLN A 241 -5.16 8.71 9.91
CA GLN A 241 -4.38 7.64 9.28
C GLN A 241 -2.99 7.47 9.89
N LEU A 242 -2.34 8.54 10.36
CA LEU A 242 -1.10 8.43 11.13
C LEU A 242 -1.33 7.71 12.47
N LEU A 243 -2.47 7.93 13.12
CA LEU A 243 -2.83 7.17 14.33
C LEU A 243 -2.96 5.66 14.05
N SER A 244 -3.44 5.27 12.86
CA SER A 244 -3.61 3.84 12.51
C SER A 244 -2.32 3.04 12.33
N VAL A 245 -1.16 3.71 12.35
CA VAL A 245 0.18 3.09 12.39
C VAL A 245 0.39 2.28 13.67
N ALA A 246 -0.11 2.78 14.81
CA ALA A 246 0.05 2.16 16.13
C ALA A 246 -1.28 1.70 16.77
N TRP A 247 -2.43 2.17 16.26
CA TRP A 247 -3.75 1.89 16.80
C TRP A 247 -4.68 1.38 15.68
N PRO A 248 -4.87 0.06 15.54
CA PRO A 248 -5.53 -0.47 14.35
C PRO A 248 -6.97 0.04 14.24
N PHE A 249 -7.42 0.30 13.02
CA PHE A 249 -8.76 0.81 12.69
C PHE A 249 -9.04 2.27 13.08
N ALA A 250 -8.10 2.99 13.71
CA ALA A 250 -8.25 4.39 14.10
C ALA A 250 -8.63 5.34 12.95
N GLU A 251 -8.37 4.97 11.70
CA GLU A 251 -8.70 5.78 10.53
C GLU A 251 -10.11 5.54 9.97
N HIS A 252 -10.87 4.59 10.51
CA HIS A 252 -12.21 4.27 10.03
C HIS A 252 -13.30 5.13 10.70
N PRO A 253 -14.37 5.52 9.97
CA PRO A 253 -14.54 5.39 8.53
C PRO A 253 -13.55 6.29 7.75
N ARG A 254 -13.12 5.85 6.57
CA ARG A 254 -12.36 6.70 5.65
C ARG A 254 -13.33 7.54 4.81
N SER A 255 -12.83 8.69 4.37
CA SER A 255 -13.47 9.62 3.42
C SER A 255 -13.60 9.02 2.01
N ARG A 256 -14.14 9.78 1.04
CA ARG A 256 -14.40 9.28 -0.32
C ARG A 256 -13.10 9.23 -1.15
N TYR A 257 -12.91 8.14 -1.90
CA TYR A 257 -11.66 7.76 -2.59
C TYR A 257 -11.02 8.86 -3.48
N TRP A 258 -11.83 9.70 -4.15
CA TRP A 258 -11.40 10.82 -5.01
C TRP A 258 -11.87 12.20 -4.51
N ALA A 259 -12.46 12.29 -3.31
CA ALA A 259 -13.10 13.50 -2.80
C ALA A 259 -13.04 13.51 -1.26
N GLY A 260 -11.84 13.35 -0.72
CA GLY A 260 -11.61 13.12 0.70
C GLY A 260 -10.16 13.39 1.10
N GLU A 261 -9.97 13.63 2.39
CA GLU A 261 -8.69 13.96 3.03
C GLU A 261 -7.73 12.78 3.18
N ASP A 262 -8.23 11.55 3.01
CA ASP A 262 -7.47 10.33 3.24
C ASP A 262 -6.71 9.86 2.00
N GLN A 263 -5.51 9.34 2.22
CA GLN A 263 -4.78 8.62 1.19
C GLN A 263 -5.36 7.21 0.95
N PHE A 264 -5.38 6.81 -0.32
CA PHE A 264 -5.74 5.47 -0.78
C PHE A 264 -4.58 4.77 -1.51
N PHE A 265 -3.34 5.24 -1.37
CA PHE A 265 -2.18 4.53 -1.93
C PHE A 265 -1.88 3.26 -1.12
N ILE A 266 -1.70 3.42 0.19
CA ILE A 266 -1.45 2.33 1.16
C ILE A 266 -2.73 2.14 1.99
N LEU A 267 -3.49 1.08 1.71
CA LEU A 267 -4.78 0.84 2.36
C LEU A 267 -4.65 0.41 3.82
N VAL A 268 -3.49 -0.09 4.27
CA VAL A 268 -3.29 -0.52 5.67
C VAL A 268 -1.94 -0.05 6.19
N LEU A 269 -1.92 0.81 7.21
CA LEU A 269 -0.70 1.47 7.70
C LEU A 269 -0.11 0.85 8.98
N PHE A 270 -0.84 -0.05 9.63
CA PHE A 270 -0.51 -0.61 10.94
C PHE A 270 0.83 -1.39 10.94
N LEU A 271 1.73 -0.99 11.85
CA LEU A 271 3.04 -1.62 12.05
C LEU A 271 3.09 -2.56 13.28
N GLY A 272 2.08 -2.49 14.15
CA GLY A 272 2.06 -3.15 15.46
C GLY A 272 2.21 -2.15 16.61
N THR A 273 1.29 -2.20 17.58
CA THR A 273 1.31 -1.37 18.79
C THR A 273 2.64 -1.53 19.52
N LEU A 274 3.08 -2.79 19.72
CA LEU A 274 4.33 -3.10 20.40
C LEU A 274 5.55 -2.73 19.55
N VAL A 275 5.48 -2.81 18.23
CA VAL A 275 6.56 -2.34 17.34
C VAL A 275 6.77 -0.84 17.53
N CYS A 276 5.70 -0.06 17.54
CA CYS A 276 5.76 1.39 17.76
C CYS A 276 6.27 1.77 19.16
N VAL A 277 5.77 1.11 20.22
CA VAL A 277 6.28 1.34 21.59
C VAL A 277 7.75 0.95 21.74
N LEU A 278 8.17 -0.17 21.15
CA LEU A 278 9.58 -0.55 21.11
C LEU A 278 10.41 0.46 20.31
N ALA A 279 9.89 1.05 19.24
CA ALA A 279 10.57 2.09 18.49
C ALA A 279 10.82 3.34 19.35
N LEU A 280 9.82 3.79 20.12
CA LEU A 280 9.96 4.89 21.08
C LEU A 280 11.03 4.59 22.15
N VAL A 281 11.07 3.36 22.68
CA VAL A 281 12.11 2.92 23.63
C VAL A 281 13.50 2.77 22.97
N GLY A 282 13.55 2.65 21.64
CA GLY A 282 14.78 2.64 20.84
C GLY A 282 15.39 4.03 20.59
N LEU A 283 14.61 5.11 20.76
CA LEU A 283 15.09 6.49 20.60
C LEU A 283 16.11 6.88 21.69
N GLY A 284 16.96 7.85 21.36
CA GLY A 284 17.66 8.68 22.36
C GLY A 284 18.83 8.07 23.14
N ARG A 285 19.35 6.86 22.81
CA ARG A 285 20.51 6.27 23.54
C ARG A 285 21.67 5.70 22.72
N SER A 286 21.80 6.02 21.42
CA SER A 286 23.09 5.89 20.72
C SER A 286 23.17 6.72 19.43
N ARG A 287 24.39 7.10 19.01
CA ARG A 287 24.65 7.70 17.68
C ARG A 287 24.18 6.82 16.51
N ARG A 288 24.00 5.51 16.71
CA ARG A 288 23.49 4.56 15.69
C ARG A 288 21.97 4.58 15.53
N ALA A 289 21.24 5.05 16.54
CA ALA A 289 19.78 5.19 16.47
C ALA A 289 19.36 6.54 15.85
N LEU A 290 20.18 7.58 16.02
CA LEU A 290 19.91 8.94 15.52
C LEU A 290 19.45 9.03 14.05
N PRO A 291 20.11 8.42 13.04
CA PRO A 291 19.65 8.55 11.65
C PRO A 291 18.27 7.94 11.42
N PHE A 292 17.89 6.90 12.17
CA PHE A 292 16.56 6.29 12.11
C PHE A 292 15.52 7.08 12.90
N GLY A 293 15.90 7.74 14.00
CA GLY A 293 15.03 8.67 14.72
C GLY A 293 14.66 9.89 13.85
N LEU A 294 15.66 10.52 13.24
CA LEU A 294 15.46 11.63 12.30
C LEU A 294 14.72 11.18 11.03
N GLY A 295 15.08 10.02 10.48
CA GLY A 295 14.41 9.43 9.31
C GLY A 295 12.93 9.13 9.58
N ALA A 296 12.60 8.51 10.71
CA ALA A 296 11.20 8.26 11.10
C ALA A 296 10.41 9.57 11.22
N LEU A 297 10.98 10.60 11.84
CA LEU A 297 10.33 11.90 11.99
C LEU A 297 10.13 12.60 10.63
N VAL A 298 11.22 12.88 9.90
CA VAL A 298 11.18 13.66 8.66
C VAL A 298 10.34 12.97 7.59
N LEU A 299 10.43 11.65 7.46
CA LEU A 299 9.67 10.92 6.45
C LEU A 299 8.19 10.74 6.82
N THR A 300 7.84 10.82 8.12
CA THR A 300 6.43 10.94 8.54
C THR A 300 5.88 12.34 8.27
N LEU A 301 6.66 13.40 8.55
CA LEU A 301 6.26 14.77 8.24
C LEU A 301 6.09 14.98 6.72
N LEU A 302 6.99 14.44 5.89
CA LEU A 302 6.82 14.43 4.44
C LEU A 302 5.61 13.59 4.00
N ALA A 303 5.29 12.50 4.71
CA ALA A 303 4.10 11.70 4.40
C ALA A 303 2.78 12.46 4.65
N LEU A 304 2.74 13.35 5.64
CA LEU A 304 1.56 14.18 5.94
C LEU A 304 1.22 15.17 4.82
N GLY A 305 2.19 15.59 4.00
CA GLY A 305 1.95 16.41 2.80
C GLY A 305 1.07 17.63 3.06
N ALA A 306 -0.11 17.69 2.44
CA ALA A 306 -1.11 18.75 2.63
C ALA A 306 -1.51 18.97 4.10
N HIS A 307 -1.48 17.93 4.94
CA HIS A 307 -1.84 17.98 6.37
C HIS A 307 -0.73 18.57 7.25
N PHE A 308 0.41 18.95 6.68
CA PHE A 308 1.51 19.63 7.37
C PHE A 308 2.21 20.65 6.43
N PRO A 309 1.86 21.96 6.50
CA PRO A 309 2.29 22.96 5.52
C PRO A 309 3.80 23.03 5.19
N PRO A 310 4.75 22.84 6.13
CA PRO A 310 6.17 22.80 5.79
C PRO A 310 6.55 21.63 4.85
N ALA A 311 5.88 20.48 4.96
CA ALA A 311 6.04 19.39 3.99
C ALA A 311 5.35 19.71 2.67
N ALA A 312 4.15 20.29 2.70
CA ALA A 312 3.45 20.73 1.49
C ALA A 312 4.32 21.67 0.62
N LEU A 313 5.10 22.57 1.24
CA LEU A 313 6.07 23.43 0.56
C LEU A 313 7.26 22.65 -0.01
N VAL A 314 7.95 21.83 0.79
CA VAL A 314 9.11 21.04 0.34
C VAL A 314 8.77 20.12 -0.84
N LEU A 315 7.56 19.54 -0.85
CA LEU A 315 7.10 18.64 -1.90
C LEU A 315 6.75 19.33 -3.24
N GLN A 316 6.65 20.66 -3.25
CA GLN A 316 6.50 21.47 -4.47
C GLN A 316 7.86 21.87 -5.08
N LEU A 317 8.98 21.64 -4.38
CA LEU A 317 10.32 21.94 -4.89
C LEU A 317 10.87 20.80 -5.77
N PRO A 318 11.80 21.07 -6.71
CA PRO A 318 12.58 20.03 -7.37
C PRO A 318 13.44 19.26 -6.35
N PRO A 319 13.63 17.92 -6.51
CA PRO A 319 13.01 17.03 -7.50
C PRO A 319 11.63 16.49 -7.07
N PHE A 320 11.15 16.80 -5.86
CA PHE A 320 9.96 16.22 -5.25
C PHE A 320 8.67 16.45 -6.06
N HIS A 321 8.53 17.61 -6.71
CA HIS A 321 7.31 17.97 -7.46
C HIS A 321 6.97 17.04 -8.65
N LEU A 322 7.94 16.27 -9.12
CA LEU A 322 7.75 15.28 -10.20
C LEU A 322 6.84 14.12 -9.77
N PHE A 323 6.68 13.92 -8.46
CA PHE A 323 5.98 12.80 -7.85
C PHE A 323 4.63 13.24 -7.24
N ARG A 324 3.79 12.25 -6.96
CA ARG A 324 2.52 12.38 -6.20
C ARG A 324 2.46 11.34 -5.10
N TYR A 325 1.47 11.47 -4.21
CA TYR A 325 1.17 10.54 -3.12
C TYR A 325 2.24 10.61 -2.02
N PRO A 326 2.27 11.68 -1.22
CA PRO A 326 3.27 11.90 -0.17
C PRO A 326 3.37 10.74 0.82
N VAL A 327 2.28 10.00 1.05
CA VAL A 327 2.29 8.78 1.87
C VAL A 327 3.37 7.75 1.47
N LYS A 328 3.93 7.76 0.25
CA LYS A 328 5.08 6.90 -0.09
C LYS A 328 6.33 7.15 0.77
N TYR A 329 6.51 8.34 1.36
CA TYR A 329 7.59 8.59 2.33
C TYR A 329 7.38 7.80 3.63
N PHE A 330 6.13 7.44 3.98
CA PHE A 330 5.84 6.59 5.14
C PHE A 330 6.48 5.19 5.02
N VAL A 331 6.78 4.69 3.81
CA VAL A 331 7.49 3.41 3.64
C VAL A 331 8.91 3.47 4.25
N GLY A 332 9.59 4.60 4.10
CA GLY A 332 10.88 4.86 4.74
C GLY A 332 10.76 5.16 6.23
N ALA A 333 9.68 5.81 6.66
CA ALA A 333 9.38 5.98 8.08
C ALA A 333 9.15 4.63 8.78
N ALA A 334 8.36 3.73 8.19
CA ALA A 334 8.09 2.38 8.67
C ALA A 334 9.36 1.54 8.78
N PHE A 335 10.26 1.62 7.79
CA PHE A 335 11.59 1.02 7.87
C PHE A 335 12.38 1.52 9.09
N CYS A 336 12.38 2.84 9.32
CA CYS A 336 13.08 3.44 10.45
C CYS A 336 12.46 3.05 11.80
N VAL A 337 11.13 3.00 11.91
CA VAL A 337 10.40 2.51 13.09
C VAL A 337 10.77 1.06 13.39
N ALA A 338 10.81 0.18 12.38
CA ALA A 338 11.19 -1.23 12.56
C ALA A 338 12.65 -1.39 13.02
N VAL A 339 13.57 -0.56 12.54
CA VAL A 339 14.97 -0.53 13.01
C VAL A 339 15.08 -0.01 14.46
N LEU A 340 14.32 1.02 14.82
CA LEU A 340 14.25 1.52 16.20
C LEU A 340 13.65 0.48 17.15
N ALA A 341 12.63 -0.26 16.73
CA ALA A 341 11.98 -1.32 17.53
C ALA A 341 12.97 -2.43 17.94
N ALA A 342 13.87 -2.80 17.03
CA ALA A 342 14.98 -3.70 17.34
C ALA A 342 15.91 -3.14 18.44
N PHE A 343 16.25 -1.86 18.39
CA PHE A 343 17.06 -1.21 19.43
C PHE A 343 16.32 -1.13 20.77
N GLY A 344 15.03 -0.80 20.77
CA GLY A 344 14.21 -0.73 21.99
C GLY A 344 14.03 -2.08 22.68
N LEU A 345 13.83 -3.15 21.91
CA LEU A 345 13.83 -4.52 22.45
C LEU A 345 15.17 -4.86 23.13
N ASP A 346 16.28 -4.43 22.54
CA ASP A 346 17.61 -4.58 23.15
C ASP A 346 17.81 -3.69 24.39
N VAL A 347 17.18 -2.52 24.46
CA VAL A 347 17.15 -1.63 25.66
C VAL A 347 16.33 -2.26 26.79
N LEU A 348 15.10 -2.71 26.55
CA LEU A 348 14.26 -3.37 27.55
C LEU A 348 14.93 -4.65 28.07
N ALA A 349 15.46 -5.48 27.16
CA ALA A 349 16.21 -6.68 27.53
C ALA A 349 17.43 -6.37 28.42
N ARG A 350 18.11 -5.22 28.22
CA ARG A 350 19.20 -4.76 29.11
C ARG A 350 18.68 -4.27 30.46
N ARG A 351 17.59 -3.49 30.49
CA ARG A 351 16.93 -3.03 31.74
C ARG A 351 16.49 -4.22 32.61
N ALA A 352 15.82 -5.21 32.04
CA ALA A 352 15.33 -6.39 32.75
C ALA A 352 16.41 -7.22 33.46
N ARG A 353 17.70 -7.09 33.07
CA ARG A 353 18.83 -7.74 33.77
C ARG A 353 19.22 -7.05 35.07
N ARG A 354 18.94 -5.76 35.25
CA ARG A 354 19.39 -4.96 36.40
C ARG A 354 18.49 -5.06 37.65
N GLY A 355 17.47 -5.92 37.62
CA GLY A 355 16.49 -6.08 38.70
C GLY A 355 15.54 -4.89 38.86
N ARG A 356 14.60 -4.90 39.80
CA ARG A 356 13.91 -6.09 40.40
C ARG A 356 12.52 -6.23 39.73
N ARG A 357 11.61 -7.01 40.30
CA ARG A 357 10.16 -6.84 40.12
C ARG A 357 9.63 -6.10 41.36
N SER A 358 8.50 -5.42 41.24
CA SER A 358 7.51 -5.42 42.32
C SER A 358 6.16 -5.83 41.75
N LEU A 359 5.29 -6.43 42.57
CA LEU A 359 3.91 -6.69 42.18
C LEU A 359 3.16 -5.38 41.91
N VAL A 360 3.53 -4.29 42.59
CA VAL A 360 3.04 -2.93 42.33
C VAL A 360 3.26 -2.50 40.88
N HIS A 361 4.39 -2.85 40.23
CA HIS A 361 4.59 -2.56 38.80
C HIS A 361 3.69 -3.40 37.87
N VAL A 362 3.28 -4.60 38.28
CA VAL A 362 2.28 -5.39 37.54
C VAL A 362 0.91 -4.78 37.74
N ALA A 363 0.52 -4.56 39.00
CA ALA A 363 -0.77 -4.00 39.38
C ALA A 363 -1.00 -2.61 38.79
N ALA A 364 -0.01 -1.72 38.82
CA ALA A 364 -0.11 -0.38 38.23
C ALA A 364 -0.29 -0.44 36.70
N VAL A 365 0.37 -1.36 36.00
CA VAL A 365 0.16 -1.53 34.55
C VAL A 365 -1.20 -2.17 34.25
N VAL A 366 -1.62 -3.18 35.01
CA VAL A 366 -2.96 -3.79 34.87
C VAL A 366 -4.06 -2.76 35.15
N ALA A 367 -3.92 -1.95 36.21
CA ALA A 367 -4.84 -0.89 36.56
C ALA A 367 -4.85 0.23 35.50
N ALA A 368 -3.70 0.64 34.98
CA ALA A 368 -3.63 1.62 33.88
C ALA A 368 -4.28 1.10 32.59
N LEU A 369 -4.15 -0.20 32.29
CA LEU A 369 -4.80 -0.84 31.14
C LEU A 369 -6.31 -1.00 31.33
N PHE A 370 -6.76 -1.31 32.55
CA PHE A 370 -8.18 -1.37 32.89
C PHE A 370 -8.81 0.04 32.86
N ALA A 371 -8.14 1.05 33.43
CA ALA A 371 -8.54 2.45 33.33
C ALA A 371 -8.57 2.94 31.88
N ALA A 372 -7.60 2.56 31.04
CA ALA A 372 -7.62 2.87 29.60
C ALA A 372 -8.79 2.18 28.87
N LEU A 373 -9.21 0.99 29.30
CA LEU A 373 -10.38 0.30 28.73
C LEU A 373 -11.71 0.94 29.17
N LEU A 374 -11.81 1.47 30.39
CA LEU A 374 -12.99 2.17 30.91
C LEU A 374 -13.12 3.61 30.40
N LEU A 375 -12.02 4.37 30.40
CA LEU A 375 -11.99 5.79 30.01
C LEU A 375 -11.78 5.99 28.50
N GLY A 376 -11.27 4.96 27.81
CA GLY A 376 -10.99 5.00 26.38
C GLY A 376 -12.22 5.25 25.49
N PRO A 377 -13.40 4.62 25.70
CA PRO A 377 -14.57 4.87 24.86
C PRO A 377 -15.11 6.30 24.99
N PRO A 378 -15.24 6.93 26.18
CA PRO A 378 -15.52 8.36 26.29
C PRO A 378 -14.50 9.24 25.55
N VAL A 379 -13.19 8.97 25.68
CA VAL A 379 -12.12 9.74 25.02
C VAL A 379 -12.17 9.57 23.49
N ALA A 380 -12.47 8.37 22.99
CA ALA A 380 -12.58 8.07 21.57
C ALA A 380 -13.79 8.73 20.87
N LYS A 381 -14.74 9.29 21.64
CA LYS A 381 -15.87 10.09 21.15
C LYS A 381 -15.58 11.60 21.07
N LEU A 382 -14.40 12.04 21.51
CA LEU A 382 -13.98 13.43 21.30
C LEU A 382 -13.86 13.72 19.78
N PRO A 383 -14.22 14.93 19.31
CA PRO A 383 -14.28 15.26 17.88
C PRO A 383 -12.92 15.23 17.13
N LEU A 384 -11.83 14.99 17.85
CA LEU A 384 -10.49 14.76 17.29
C LEU A 384 -10.31 13.33 16.73
N PHE A 385 -11.19 12.39 17.09
CA PHE A 385 -11.06 10.97 16.75
C PHE A 385 -12.21 10.50 15.84
N ARG A 386 -11.92 9.48 15.02
CA ARG A 386 -12.93 8.76 14.25
C ARG A 386 -13.42 7.55 15.05
N SER A 387 -14.67 7.12 14.85
CA SER A 387 -15.29 6.04 15.62
C SER A 387 -14.54 4.69 15.55
N GLY A 388 -13.71 4.47 14.53
CA GLY A 388 -12.80 3.31 14.46
C GLY A 388 -11.74 3.26 15.57
N VAL A 389 -11.47 4.37 16.27
CA VAL A 389 -10.60 4.39 17.46
C VAL A 389 -11.19 3.52 18.58
N GLU A 390 -12.51 3.52 18.79
CA GLU A 390 -13.17 2.61 19.73
C GLU A 390 -12.93 1.14 19.37
N ALA A 391 -13.03 0.80 18.09
CA ALA A 391 -12.79 -0.56 17.59
C ALA A 391 -11.32 -1.00 17.71
N GLY A 392 -10.39 -0.06 17.76
CA GLY A 392 -8.96 -0.31 18.01
C GLY A 392 -8.57 -0.41 19.49
N LEU A 393 -9.36 0.16 20.40
CA LEU A 393 -9.01 0.26 21.82
C LEU A 393 -8.73 -1.10 22.49
N PRO A 394 -9.58 -2.15 22.35
CA PRO A 394 -9.30 -3.44 22.97
C PRO A 394 -8.01 -4.08 22.45
N TRP A 395 -7.67 -3.84 21.18
CA TRP A 395 -6.43 -4.34 20.59
C TRP A 395 -5.20 -3.71 21.25
N VAL A 396 -5.19 -2.38 21.36
CA VAL A 396 -4.06 -1.64 21.97
C VAL A 396 -3.89 -2.02 23.44
N VAL A 397 -4.99 -2.11 24.20
CA VAL A 397 -4.95 -2.55 25.60
C VAL A 397 -4.39 -3.99 25.72
N LEU A 398 -4.86 -4.93 24.91
CA LEU A 398 -4.36 -6.32 24.92
C LEU A 398 -2.90 -6.43 24.48
N ALA A 399 -2.48 -5.70 23.44
CA ALA A 399 -1.11 -5.71 22.95
C ALA A 399 -0.14 -5.15 24.00
N LEU A 400 -0.46 -3.98 24.58
CA LEU A 400 0.35 -3.38 25.64
C LEU A 400 0.40 -4.26 26.90
N GLY A 401 -0.72 -4.87 27.29
CA GLY A 401 -0.79 -5.83 28.39
C GLY A 401 0.09 -7.06 28.17
N ALA A 402 -0.02 -7.70 27.00
CA ALA A 402 0.81 -8.84 26.65
C ALA A 402 2.31 -8.47 26.62
N GLY A 403 2.66 -7.26 26.14
CA GLY A 403 4.01 -6.73 26.19
C GLY A 403 4.53 -6.50 27.62
N ALA A 404 3.71 -5.94 28.50
CA ALA A 404 4.07 -5.73 29.91
C ALA A 404 4.26 -7.06 30.65
N LEU A 405 3.34 -8.02 30.45
CA LEU A 405 3.47 -9.37 30.99
C LEU A 405 4.74 -10.07 30.46
N ALA A 406 5.05 -9.94 29.17
CA ALA A 406 6.30 -10.45 28.57
C ALA A 406 7.59 -9.80 29.14
N PHE A 407 7.50 -8.60 29.73
CA PHE A 407 8.62 -7.94 30.42
C PHE A 407 8.74 -8.36 31.89
N ILE A 408 7.63 -8.59 32.59
CA ILE A 408 7.62 -8.82 34.05
C ILE A 408 7.61 -10.32 34.40
N LEU A 409 6.75 -11.13 33.77
CA LEU A 409 6.55 -12.56 34.07
C LEU A 409 7.78 -13.47 33.92
N PRO A 410 8.75 -13.23 33.01
CA PRO A 410 9.93 -14.08 32.94
C PRO A 410 10.73 -14.07 34.24
N ALA A 411 11.05 -15.27 34.76
CA ALA A 411 11.65 -15.48 36.08
C ALA A 411 12.93 -14.66 36.32
N ALA A 412 13.18 -14.34 37.59
CA ALA A 412 14.40 -13.69 38.07
C ALA A 412 15.67 -14.55 37.84
N GLY A 413 16.82 -14.04 38.27
CA GLY A 413 18.10 -14.74 38.14
C GLY A 413 18.71 -14.72 36.72
N PRO A 414 19.76 -15.52 36.48
CA PRO A 414 20.52 -15.51 35.23
C PRO A 414 19.62 -15.77 34.01
N GLY A 415 19.94 -15.10 32.91
CA GLY A 415 19.19 -15.21 31.66
C GLY A 415 17.85 -14.43 31.58
N ARG A 416 17.37 -13.74 32.64
CA ARG A 416 16.09 -12.98 32.60
C ARG A 416 15.97 -12.07 31.37
N GLY A 417 17.02 -11.30 31.08
CA GLY A 417 17.05 -10.40 29.91
C GLY A 417 16.98 -11.12 28.55
N LEU A 418 17.44 -12.38 28.46
CA LEU A 418 17.28 -13.20 27.25
C LEU A 418 15.85 -13.76 27.15
N ARG A 419 15.25 -14.18 28.27
CA ARG A 419 13.84 -14.60 28.33
C ARG A 419 12.92 -13.45 27.92
N VAL A 420 12.99 -12.31 28.59
CA VAL A 420 12.24 -11.07 28.26
C VAL A 420 12.41 -10.69 26.79
N ARG A 421 13.64 -10.73 26.26
CA ARG A 421 13.90 -10.45 24.84
C ARG A 421 13.17 -11.39 23.89
N ARG A 422 13.18 -12.70 24.18
CA ARG A 422 12.50 -13.70 23.35
C ARG A 422 10.98 -13.53 23.45
N THR A 423 10.44 -13.39 24.65
CA THR A 423 8.98 -13.25 24.86
C THR A 423 8.45 -11.97 24.22
N LEU A 424 9.09 -10.81 24.42
CA LEU A 424 8.67 -9.55 23.77
C LEU A 424 8.73 -9.63 22.23
N ALA A 425 9.77 -10.27 21.67
CA ALA A 425 9.84 -10.48 20.23
C ALA A 425 8.71 -11.37 19.72
N VAL A 426 8.40 -12.47 20.42
CA VAL A 426 7.29 -13.37 20.06
C VAL A 426 5.95 -12.64 20.15
N VAL A 427 5.66 -11.91 21.23
CA VAL A 427 4.37 -11.21 21.38
C VAL A 427 4.19 -10.14 20.29
N ALA A 428 5.21 -9.34 19.97
CA ALA A 428 5.13 -8.36 18.87
C ALA A 428 4.94 -9.01 17.48
N LEU A 429 5.51 -10.20 17.25
CA LEU A 429 5.29 -10.96 16.01
C LEU A 429 3.92 -11.65 15.96
N VAL A 430 3.40 -12.09 17.11
CA VAL A 430 2.03 -12.63 17.25
C VAL A 430 1.00 -11.53 17.04
N GLU A 431 1.21 -10.34 17.59
CA GLU A 431 0.37 -9.16 17.31
C GLU A 431 0.28 -8.90 15.80
N LEU A 432 1.43 -8.75 15.14
CA LEU A 432 1.47 -8.48 13.71
C LEU A 432 0.84 -9.60 12.88
N GLY A 433 1.09 -10.87 13.24
CA GLY A 433 0.49 -12.04 12.59
C GLY A 433 -1.02 -12.14 12.77
N ALA A 434 -1.54 -11.83 13.96
CA ALA A 434 -2.96 -11.83 14.26
C ALA A 434 -3.70 -10.71 13.52
N PHE A 435 -3.07 -9.53 13.34
CA PHE A 435 -3.66 -8.45 12.57
C PHE A 435 -3.82 -8.83 11.09
N HIS A 436 -2.81 -9.48 10.50
CA HIS A 436 -2.90 -10.03 9.14
C HIS A 436 -4.02 -11.07 9.00
N LEU A 437 -4.21 -11.93 10.01
CA LEU A 437 -5.33 -12.89 10.02
C LEU A 437 -6.70 -12.20 10.03
N LEU A 438 -6.88 -11.14 10.84
CA LEU A 438 -8.12 -10.36 10.86
C LEU A 438 -8.38 -9.63 9.53
N GLN A 439 -7.35 -9.00 8.95
CA GLN A 439 -7.49 -8.30 7.67
C GLN A 439 -7.75 -9.27 6.52
N GLY A 440 -7.08 -10.42 6.48
CA GLY A 440 -7.37 -11.48 5.52
C GLY A 440 -8.79 -12.03 5.63
N ALA A 441 -9.29 -12.23 6.86
CA ALA A 441 -10.67 -12.65 7.11
C ALA A 441 -11.72 -11.59 6.73
N ARG A 442 -11.36 -10.30 6.70
CA ARG A 442 -12.20 -9.21 6.19
C ARG A 442 -12.15 -9.13 4.66
N ALA A 443 -10.96 -9.20 4.06
CA ALA A 443 -10.77 -9.17 2.60
C ALA A 443 -11.39 -10.39 1.88
N ALA A 444 -11.51 -11.54 2.57
CA ALA A 444 -12.17 -12.73 2.05
C ALA A 444 -13.71 -12.69 2.09
N ARG A 445 -14.33 -11.66 2.70
CA ARG A 445 -15.79 -11.47 2.63
C ARG A 445 -16.15 -10.76 1.32
N PRO A 446 -17.06 -11.31 0.49
CA PRO A 446 -17.57 -10.58 -0.66
C PRO A 446 -18.18 -9.25 -0.22
N SER A 447 -17.69 -8.14 -0.79
CA SER A 447 -18.32 -6.84 -0.62
C SER A 447 -19.75 -6.90 -1.16
N ARG A 448 -20.75 -6.59 -0.32
CA ARG A 448 -22.16 -6.56 -0.75
C ARG A 448 -22.44 -5.57 -1.89
N HIS A 449 -21.53 -4.64 -2.13
CA HIS A 449 -21.54 -3.69 -3.27
C HIS A 449 -20.91 -4.28 -4.55
N SER A 450 -20.52 -5.56 -4.54
CA SER A 450 -20.05 -6.32 -5.71
C SER A 450 -21.07 -7.36 -6.19
N ALA A 451 -22.26 -7.37 -5.59
CA ALA A 451 -23.43 -7.89 -6.30
C ALA A 451 -23.61 -7.05 -7.56
N ALA A 452 -23.62 -7.68 -8.73
CA ALA A 452 -23.78 -6.99 -9.99
C ALA A 452 -25.13 -6.24 -10.00
N PRO A 453 -25.22 -5.03 -10.57
CA PRO A 453 -26.45 -4.25 -10.52
C PRO A 453 -27.59 -5.03 -11.21
N PRO A 454 -28.83 -5.00 -10.69
CA PRO A 454 -29.96 -5.67 -11.34
C PRO A 454 -30.10 -5.19 -12.79
N GLY A 455 -30.10 -6.12 -13.75
CA GLY A 455 -30.09 -5.80 -15.18
C GLY A 455 -28.71 -5.62 -15.81
N SER A 456 -27.62 -5.93 -15.10
CA SER A 456 -26.32 -6.15 -15.75
C SER A 456 -26.41 -7.33 -16.74
N PRO A 457 -25.78 -7.23 -17.94
CA PRO A 457 -25.86 -8.29 -18.94
C PRO A 457 -25.20 -9.58 -18.42
N PRO A 458 -25.67 -10.76 -18.86
CA PRO A 458 -25.04 -12.02 -18.49
C PRO A 458 -23.58 -12.05 -18.96
N PRO A 459 -22.69 -12.79 -18.26
CA PRO A 459 -21.33 -13.02 -18.75
C PRO A 459 -21.37 -13.67 -20.14
N PHE A 460 -20.41 -13.32 -21.00
CA PHE A 460 -20.33 -13.82 -22.38
C PHE A 460 -20.47 -15.36 -22.42
N PRO A 461 -21.27 -15.91 -23.34
CA PRO A 461 -21.53 -17.35 -23.37
C PRO A 461 -20.24 -18.15 -23.62
N PRO A 462 -20.06 -19.28 -22.93
CA PRO A 462 -18.87 -20.12 -23.07
C PRO A 462 -18.82 -20.72 -24.48
N GLY A 463 -17.99 -20.11 -25.33
CA GLY A 463 -17.94 -20.39 -26.77
C GLY A 463 -17.37 -19.22 -27.57
N MET A 464 -17.51 -17.99 -27.08
CA MET A 464 -16.87 -16.81 -27.67
C MET A 464 -15.35 -16.81 -27.40
N ARG A 465 -14.62 -17.68 -28.09
CA ARG A 465 -13.16 -17.58 -28.23
C ARG A 465 -12.86 -16.19 -28.82
N ALA A 466 -11.88 -15.47 -28.26
CA ALA A 466 -11.36 -14.27 -28.91
C ALA A 466 -10.89 -14.66 -30.32
N ALA A 467 -11.46 -14.03 -31.35
CA ALA A 467 -11.34 -14.53 -32.71
C ALA A 467 -9.88 -14.54 -33.17
N SER A 468 -9.37 -15.72 -33.55
CA SER A 468 -8.04 -15.93 -34.12
C SER A 468 -7.96 -15.45 -35.57
N ALA A 469 -8.47 -14.24 -35.85
CA ALA A 469 -8.58 -13.64 -37.17
C ALA A 469 -7.26 -13.06 -37.69
N TRP A 470 -6.20 -13.04 -36.87
CA TRP A 470 -4.88 -12.52 -37.20
C TRP A 470 -3.84 -13.60 -37.54
N THR A 471 -4.15 -14.89 -37.33
CA THR A 471 -3.23 -16.00 -37.64
C THR A 471 -3.38 -16.56 -39.05
N SER A 472 -4.51 -16.35 -39.72
CA SER A 472 -4.75 -16.79 -41.11
C SER A 472 -4.17 -15.85 -42.18
N ALA A 473 -3.75 -14.64 -41.81
CA ALA A 473 -3.23 -13.64 -42.75
C ALA A 473 -1.76 -13.85 -43.18
N ARG A 474 -1.13 -14.97 -42.81
CA ARG A 474 0.33 -15.19 -42.99
C ARG A 474 0.72 -16.20 -44.08
N THR A 475 -0.22 -16.59 -44.94
CA THR A 475 0.02 -17.46 -46.11
C THR A 475 -0.53 -16.84 -47.40
N SER A 476 0.14 -15.79 -47.89
CA SER A 476 0.02 -15.34 -49.28
C SER A 476 1.37 -14.80 -49.77
N SER A 477 1.71 -15.06 -51.03
CA SER A 477 3.00 -14.70 -51.62
C SER A 477 3.24 -13.19 -51.65
N PRO A 478 4.49 -12.70 -51.61
CA PRO A 478 4.79 -11.28 -51.59
C PRO A 478 4.27 -10.58 -52.85
N ARG A 479 3.19 -9.80 -52.68
CA ARG A 479 2.76 -8.83 -53.69
C ARG A 479 3.67 -7.61 -53.62
N SER A 480 3.97 -7.03 -54.79
CA SER A 480 4.84 -5.87 -54.96
C SER A 480 4.45 -4.71 -54.03
N PRO A 481 5.40 -3.92 -53.52
CA PRO A 481 5.10 -2.77 -52.69
C PRO A 481 4.23 -1.75 -53.45
N PRO A 482 3.23 -1.13 -52.80
CA PRO A 482 2.45 -0.07 -53.44
C PRO A 482 3.35 1.15 -53.75
N PRO A 483 3.02 1.94 -54.79
CA PRO A 483 3.77 3.15 -55.11
C PRO A 483 3.77 4.11 -53.92
N ARG A 484 4.90 4.80 -53.70
CA ARG A 484 5.05 5.76 -52.60
C ARG A 484 3.98 6.84 -52.70
N ALA A 485 3.25 7.07 -51.61
CA ALA A 485 2.39 8.24 -51.50
C ALA A 485 3.23 9.53 -51.66
N PRO A 486 2.75 10.55 -52.38
CA PRO A 486 3.44 11.82 -52.48
C PRO A 486 3.53 12.50 -51.09
N PRO A 487 4.56 13.32 -50.83
CA PRO A 487 4.69 14.01 -49.54
C PRO A 487 3.50 14.94 -49.29
N PRO A 488 3.09 15.13 -48.02
CA PRO A 488 2.00 16.06 -47.69
C PRO A 488 2.36 17.47 -48.15
N ARG A 489 1.40 18.15 -48.79
CA ARG A 489 1.56 19.56 -49.16
C ARG A 489 1.81 20.41 -47.90
N PRO A 490 2.69 21.42 -47.94
CA PRO A 490 2.85 22.36 -46.83
C PRO A 490 1.52 23.02 -46.46
N TYR A 491 1.29 23.20 -45.16
CA TYR A 491 0.20 24.08 -44.70
C TYR A 491 0.46 25.50 -45.21
N PRO A 492 -0.56 26.22 -45.71
CA PRO A 492 -0.38 27.60 -46.12
C PRO A 492 -0.09 28.48 -44.90
N GLU A 493 1.02 29.22 -44.93
CA GLU A 493 1.37 30.19 -43.91
C GLU A 493 0.23 31.21 -43.72
N ARG A 494 -0.29 31.35 -42.50
CA ARG A 494 -1.09 32.54 -42.14
C ARG A 494 -0.15 33.75 -42.00
N LYS A 495 0.23 34.34 -43.14
CA LYS A 495 0.87 35.65 -43.17
C LYS A 495 -0.07 36.66 -42.51
N ALA A 496 0.35 37.17 -41.36
CA ALA A 496 -0.37 38.22 -40.63
C ALA A 496 -0.30 39.54 -41.42
N ARG A 497 -1.25 39.75 -42.34
CA ARG A 497 -1.31 40.97 -43.15
C ARG A 497 -2.15 42.01 -42.44
N THR A 498 -1.49 43.04 -41.92
CA THR A 498 -2.09 44.25 -41.39
C THR A 498 -2.79 45.05 -42.50
N SER A 499 -3.99 45.57 -42.23
CA SER A 499 -4.62 46.64 -43.01
C SER A 499 -5.08 47.75 -42.06
N ARG A 500 -4.55 48.97 -42.23
CA ARG A 500 -4.92 50.16 -41.45
C ARG A 500 -6.00 50.96 -42.19
N SER A 501 -7.07 51.36 -41.49
CA SER A 501 -7.84 52.60 -41.70
C SER A 501 -9.03 52.63 -40.73
N ALA A 502 -9.46 53.75 -40.15
CA ALA A 502 -8.80 55.03 -39.84
C ALA A 502 -9.62 55.69 -38.70
N GLY A 503 -9.01 56.49 -37.81
CA GLY A 503 -9.76 57.06 -36.67
C GLY A 503 -8.91 57.58 -35.50
N THR A 504 -8.06 58.57 -35.75
CA THR A 504 -7.41 59.42 -34.72
C THR A 504 -8.24 60.70 -34.47
N PRO A 505 -7.94 61.56 -33.48
CA PRO A 505 -6.97 61.49 -32.36
C PRO A 505 -7.67 61.48 -30.96
N TRP A 506 -7.00 61.36 -29.80
CA TRP A 506 -6.32 62.45 -29.05
C TRP A 506 -5.39 61.94 -27.92
N CYS A 507 -4.64 62.86 -27.29
CA CYS A 507 -3.51 62.60 -26.36
C CYS A 507 -3.87 62.67 -24.84
N PRO A 508 -2.94 62.32 -23.92
CA PRO A 508 -3.28 61.92 -22.54
C PRO A 508 -2.88 62.88 -21.40
N THR A 509 -3.51 62.69 -20.23
CA THR A 509 -3.05 63.06 -18.88
C THR A 509 -3.41 61.90 -17.93
N ALA A 510 -2.62 61.40 -16.97
CA ALA A 510 -1.64 61.95 -16.01
C ALA A 510 -2.25 62.43 -14.68
N SER A 511 -1.61 62.07 -13.55
CA SER A 511 -1.96 62.36 -12.13
C SER A 511 -3.24 61.69 -11.57
N SER A 512 -3.44 61.49 -10.25
CA SER A 512 -2.49 61.23 -9.14
C SER A 512 -3.19 60.79 -7.84
N ARG A 513 -2.53 59.89 -7.07
CA ARG A 513 -2.41 59.79 -5.57
C ARG A 513 -3.62 59.96 -4.62
N SER A 514 -3.46 59.34 -3.44
CA SER A 514 -4.32 59.38 -2.23
C SER A 514 -5.70 58.67 -2.36
N GLY A 515 -6.23 57.97 -1.36
CA GLY A 515 -5.61 57.41 -0.15
C GLY A 515 -5.96 58.12 1.17
N CYS A 516 -6.87 57.52 1.94
CA CYS A 516 -6.98 57.71 3.40
C CYS A 516 -7.61 56.46 4.04
N ALA A 517 -7.63 56.37 5.38
CA ALA A 517 -8.02 55.18 6.15
C ALA A 517 -9.08 55.54 7.23
N SER A 518 -9.23 54.70 8.25
CA SER A 518 -10.18 54.78 9.40
C SER A 518 -11.62 54.27 9.09
N SER A 519 -12.40 53.73 10.04
CA SER A 519 -12.07 53.22 11.39
C SER A 519 -13.09 52.18 11.93
N ARG A 520 -12.73 51.54 13.05
CA ARG A 520 -13.47 50.54 13.84
C ARG A 520 -14.86 51.03 14.30
N ALA A 521 -15.79 50.08 14.49
CA ALA A 521 -16.73 50.09 15.63
C ALA A 521 -17.18 48.65 15.97
N MET A 522 -17.49 48.39 17.24
CA MET A 522 -18.17 47.16 17.71
C MET A 522 -19.59 47.49 18.16
N ALA A 523 -20.53 46.56 17.99
CA ALA A 523 -21.71 46.48 18.84
C ALA A 523 -22.17 45.02 19.00
N ARG A 524 -22.48 44.60 20.23
CA ARG A 524 -23.23 43.37 20.54
C ARG A 524 -24.64 43.76 20.98
N ARG A 525 -25.66 42.96 20.63
CA ARG A 525 -26.76 42.60 21.54
C ARG A 525 -27.62 41.47 20.95
N SER A 526 -27.78 40.42 21.75
CA SER A 526 -28.93 39.50 21.76
C SER A 526 -29.86 39.96 22.92
N PRO A 527 -30.98 39.29 23.26
CA PRO A 527 -31.64 38.14 22.60
C PRO A 527 -33.16 38.35 22.38
N CYS A 528 -33.83 37.35 21.80
CA CYS A 528 -35.07 36.79 22.35
C CYS A 528 -35.41 35.45 21.69
N ALA A 529 -36.34 34.68 22.27
CA ALA A 529 -36.71 33.36 21.79
C ALA A 529 -38.23 33.21 21.63
N SER A 530 -38.67 32.53 20.57
CA SER A 530 -39.96 31.85 20.51
C SER A 530 -40.04 30.89 19.31
N SER A 531 -40.86 29.85 19.48
CA SER A 531 -41.27 28.87 18.46
C SER A 531 -42.56 28.21 18.98
N PRO A 532 -43.35 27.48 18.17
CA PRO A 532 -43.22 27.22 16.73
C PRO A 532 -44.49 27.59 15.92
N SER A 533 -44.42 27.54 14.59
CA SER A 533 -45.61 27.33 13.75
C SER A 533 -45.26 26.62 12.44
N THR A 534 -46.25 26.01 11.80
CA THR A 534 -46.09 25.13 10.64
C THR A 534 -46.68 25.73 9.37
N SER A 535 -45.92 25.74 8.28
CA SER A 535 -46.47 25.69 6.92
C SER A 535 -45.50 24.99 5.97
N ARG A 536 -46.04 24.48 4.86
CA ARG A 536 -45.27 24.00 3.71
C ARG A 536 -45.50 24.99 2.57
N GLU A 537 -44.46 25.38 1.86
CA GLU A 537 -44.63 25.78 0.47
C GLU A 537 -43.39 25.45 -0.38
N ARG A 538 -43.54 25.50 -1.71
CA ARG A 538 -42.50 25.10 -2.67
C ARG A 538 -42.25 26.23 -3.68
N ALA A 539 -40.99 26.66 -3.79
CA ALA A 539 -40.53 27.47 -4.92
C ALA A 539 -39.29 26.83 -5.57
N ARG A 540 -39.12 27.07 -6.88
CA ARG A 540 -38.15 26.38 -7.76
C ARG A 540 -36.81 27.14 -7.83
N PRO A 541 -35.72 26.48 -8.23
CA PRO A 541 -34.61 27.12 -8.95
C PRO A 541 -34.88 27.19 -10.46
N SER A 542 -34.37 28.24 -11.09
CA SER A 542 -34.30 28.54 -12.53
C SER A 542 -32.96 29.26 -12.77
N THR A 543 -32.25 29.21 -13.90
CA THR A 543 -32.49 28.65 -15.25
C THR A 543 -31.09 28.32 -15.85
N TRP A 544 -30.90 27.26 -16.68
CA TRP A 544 -30.78 27.27 -18.17
C TRP A 544 -29.73 28.23 -18.79
N PRO A 545 -29.20 27.99 -20.03
CA PRO A 545 -29.68 27.03 -21.04
C PRO A 545 -28.61 26.10 -21.66
N GLY A 546 -29.08 25.17 -22.50
CA GLY A 546 -28.30 24.54 -23.57
C GLY A 546 -29.16 24.40 -24.84
N TRP A 547 -28.59 24.73 -26.00
CA TRP A 547 -29.16 24.50 -27.34
C TRP A 547 -28.22 23.50 -28.07
N ALA A 548 -28.57 22.56 -28.97
CA ALA A 548 -29.78 22.14 -29.71
C ALA A 548 -29.48 22.15 -31.24
N THR A 549 -29.52 20.98 -31.88
CA THR A 549 -29.58 20.69 -33.35
C THR A 549 -29.48 19.15 -33.52
N THR A 550 -30.55 18.37 -33.81
CA THR A 550 -31.29 18.11 -35.08
C THR A 550 -30.71 17.02 -36.01
N CYS A 551 -31.58 16.09 -36.45
CA CYS A 551 -31.40 15.17 -37.59
C CYS A 551 -32.77 14.64 -38.08
N VAL A 552 -32.89 14.25 -39.36
CA VAL A 552 -34.17 13.99 -40.10
C VAL A 552 -33.96 12.86 -41.14
N GLY A 553 -34.93 12.00 -41.52
CA GLY A 553 -36.30 11.82 -41.02
C GLY A 553 -37.33 11.34 -42.07
N ALA A 554 -37.23 10.07 -42.53
CA ALA A 554 -38.18 9.41 -43.45
C ALA A 554 -38.85 8.19 -42.75
N ARG A 555 -40.18 7.94 -42.79
CA ARG A 555 -41.05 7.47 -43.90
C ARG A 555 -40.62 6.08 -44.46
N ARG A 556 -41.49 5.05 -44.61
CA ARG A 556 -42.95 4.83 -44.35
C ARG A 556 -43.24 3.29 -44.16
N PRO A 557 -44.49 2.81 -43.93
CA PRO A 557 -44.76 1.49 -43.27
C PRO A 557 -45.58 0.43 -44.06
N SER A 558 -45.66 -0.78 -43.46
CA SER A 558 -46.73 -1.81 -43.60
C SER A 558 -46.90 -2.55 -42.25
N ARG A 559 -48.08 -2.91 -41.70
CA ARG A 559 -49.21 -3.76 -42.19
C ARG A 559 -48.79 -5.24 -42.40
N THR A 560 -49.45 -6.28 -41.87
CA THR A 560 -50.58 -6.41 -40.89
C THR A 560 -50.71 -7.89 -40.42
N TRP A 561 -51.64 -8.17 -39.49
CA TRP A 561 -52.35 -9.45 -39.18
C TRP A 561 -52.11 -10.09 -37.80
N CYS A 562 -53.20 -10.12 -37.02
CA CYS A 562 -53.50 -11.14 -36.01
C CYS A 562 -54.72 -11.95 -36.50
N PRO A 563 -54.97 -13.14 -35.94
CA PRO A 563 -56.34 -13.57 -35.65
C PRO A 563 -56.60 -13.54 -34.13
N CYS A 564 -57.81 -13.18 -33.72
CA CYS A 564 -58.22 -13.18 -32.32
C CYS A 564 -59.12 -14.39 -32.00
N SER A 565 -59.02 -14.90 -30.78
CA SER A 565 -60.15 -15.55 -30.09
C SER A 565 -60.28 -14.97 -28.67
N ARG A 566 -61.51 -14.91 -28.15
CA ARG A 566 -61.88 -14.08 -27.00
C ARG A 566 -62.01 -14.91 -25.71
N CYS A 567 -61.66 -14.33 -24.55
CA CYS A 567 -62.62 -14.21 -23.42
C CYS A 567 -62.16 -13.30 -22.26
N ARG A 568 -63.06 -12.36 -21.90
CA ARG A 568 -63.43 -11.86 -20.55
C ARG A 568 -62.36 -11.30 -19.58
N GLY A 569 -62.63 -10.09 -19.05
CA GLY A 569 -62.41 -9.78 -17.62
C GLY A 569 -61.46 -8.64 -17.26
N CYS A 570 -62.02 -7.49 -16.86
CA CYS A 570 -61.38 -6.39 -16.09
C CYS A 570 -62.01 -6.39 -14.67
N PRO A 571 -61.60 -5.57 -13.65
CA PRO A 571 -60.61 -4.49 -13.62
C PRO A 571 -59.66 -4.50 -12.38
N ARG A 572 -59.15 -3.33 -11.94
CA ARG A 572 -58.26 -3.09 -10.78
C ARG A 572 -58.97 -2.47 -9.56
N CYS A 573 -58.24 -2.37 -8.44
CA CYS A 573 -58.45 -1.50 -7.25
C CYS A 573 -59.53 -2.00 -6.25
N THR A 574 -59.44 -1.80 -4.92
CA THR A 574 -58.47 -1.10 -4.01
C THR A 574 -57.88 -2.11 -2.98
N ALA A 575 -57.46 -1.89 -1.71
CA ALA A 575 -57.37 -0.73 -0.79
C ALA A 575 -56.38 -0.94 0.40
N ARG A 576 -55.99 0.19 1.03
CA ARG A 576 -55.58 0.48 2.44
C ARG A 576 -54.54 -0.38 3.21
N THR A 577 -53.58 0.36 3.78
CA THR A 577 -52.50 0.13 4.77
C THR A 577 -52.94 0.29 6.25
N PRO A 578 -52.07 0.21 7.30
CA PRO A 578 -50.88 -0.62 7.68
C PRO A 578 -51.04 -1.13 9.17
N PRO A 579 -50.11 -1.07 10.17
CA PRO A 579 -48.62 -1.18 10.27
C PRO A 579 -48.07 -2.14 11.39
N CYS A 580 -46.72 -2.17 11.54
CA CYS A 580 -45.93 -2.19 12.82
C CYS A 580 -45.43 -3.49 13.54
N ARG A 581 -44.13 -3.42 13.93
CA ARG A 581 -43.38 -4.08 15.04
C ARG A 581 -42.92 -5.57 14.89
N GLY A 582 -41.83 -5.92 15.60
CA GLY A 582 -41.20 -7.27 15.72
C GLY A 582 -41.48 -7.93 17.09
N PRO A 583 -40.61 -8.77 17.71
CA PRO A 583 -39.15 -8.94 17.53
C PRO A 583 -38.60 -10.41 17.74
N SER A 584 -37.35 -10.53 18.23
CA SER A 584 -36.76 -11.59 19.12
C SER A 584 -36.57 -13.08 18.70
N TRP A 585 -35.28 -13.46 18.52
CA TRP A 585 -34.46 -14.48 19.25
C TRP A 585 -35.00 -15.88 19.68
N CYS A 586 -34.07 -16.85 19.67
CA CYS A 586 -33.97 -18.13 20.43
C CYS A 586 -34.53 -19.47 19.85
N THR A 587 -33.91 -20.56 20.33
CA THR A 587 -34.08 -22.02 20.08
C THR A 587 -34.95 -22.66 21.20
N PRO A 588 -35.31 -23.99 21.24
CA PRO A 588 -34.77 -25.17 20.50
C PRO A 588 -35.77 -26.31 20.11
N HIS A 589 -35.21 -27.43 19.59
CA HIS A 589 -35.62 -28.86 19.66
C HIS A 589 -37.08 -29.39 19.48
N ALA A 590 -37.14 -30.54 18.76
CA ALA A 590 -38.01 -31.73 18.94
C ALA A 590 -39.01 -32.10 17.80
N TRP A 591 -39.37 -33.40 17.80
CA TRP A 591 -40.11 -34.20 16.79
C TRP A 591 -41.61 -34.32 17.16
N PRO A 592 -42.54 -34.88 16.34
CA PRO A 592 -42.41 -35.98 15.34
C PRO A 592 -42.93 -35.57 13.92
N ALA A 593 -43.30 -36.42 12.93
CA ALA A 593 -43.60 -37.86 12.86
C ALA A 593 -43.29 -38.50 11.48
N THR A 594 -44.03 -39.55 11.08
CA THR A 594 -43.91 -40.27 9.78
C THR A 594 -45.28 -40.63 9.20
N PRO A 595 -45.37 -41.05 7.92
CA PRO A 595 -45.66 -42.48 7.69
C PRO A 595 -44.64 -43.23 6.79
N ARG A 596 -44.89 -44.55 6.67
CA ARG A 596 -44.13 -45.63 5.99
C ARG A 596 -44.89 -46.11 4.72
N PRO A 597 -44.50 -47.20 4.01
CA PRO A 597 -43.18 -47.81 3.73
C PRO A 597 -42.96 -48.21 2.24
N ARG A 598 -41.75 -48.70 1.89
CA ARG A 598 -41.53 -50.05 1.29
C ARG A 598 -40.03 -50.43 1.25
N ARG A 599 -39.77 -51.74 1.18
CA ARG A 599 -38.47 -52.48 1.14
C ARG A 599 -38.72 -53.77 0.30
N PRO A 600 -37.75 -54.68 -0.01
CA PRO A 600 -36.47 -55.01 0.65
C PRO A 600 -35.24 -54.58 -0.20
N SER A 601 -34.06 -55.23 -0.37
CA SER A 601 -33.48 -56.54 0.05
C SER A 601 -31.94 -56.57 -0.14
N TRP A 602 -31.31 -57.71 0.24
CA TRP A 602 -29.97 -58.22 -0.14
C TRP A 602 -28.67 -57.66 0.52
N THR A 603 -27.87 -58.63 1.01
CA THR A 603 -26.51 -58.60 1.61
C THR A 603 -25.99 -60.06 1.65
N PRO A 604 -24.80 -60.36 2.21
CA PRO A 604 -23.42 -60.12 1.78
C PRO A 604 -22.75 -61.45 1.29
N PRO A 605 -21.40 -61.66 1.26
CA PRO A 605 -20.65 -62.02 2.49
C PRO A 605 -19.11 -61.72 2.55
N ASN A 606 -18.53 -61.71 3.78
CA ASN A 606 -17.24 -62.32 4.27
C ASN A 606 -15.88 -62.17 3.51
N ARG A 607 -14.66 -62.26 4.11
CA ARG A 607 -14.11 -62.22 5.51
C ARG A 607 -12.55 -62.17 5.49
N CYS A 608 -11.93 -62.08 6.69
CA CYS A 608 -10.51 -62.40 7.03
C CYS A 608 -9.41 -61.39 6.59
N ALA A 609 -8.29 -61.20 7.33
CA ALA A 609 -7.91 -61.57 8.71
C ALA A 609 -6.72 -60.69 9.22
N ALA A 610 -6.35 -60.84 10.50
CA ALA A 610 -5.20 -60.24 11.22
C ALA A 610 -4.88 -61.12 12.47
N PRO A 611 -3.96 -60.82 13.43
CA PRO A 611 -2.89 -59.81 13.56
C PRO A 611 -1.54 -60.55 13.84
N PRO A 612 -0.69 -60.32 14.90
CA PRO A 612 -0.28 -59.13 15.68
C PRO A 612 1.26 -58.95 15.85
N CYS A 613 1.70 -57.80 16.42
CA CYS A 613 2.45 -57.73 17.70
C CYS A 613 2.99 -56.31 18.01
N SER A 614 3.35 -56.07 19.27
CA SER A 614 3.78 -54.77 19.83
C SER A 614 4.89 -54.97 20.90
N PRO A 615 5.11 -54.07 21.89
CA PRO A 615 5.88 -52.83 21.82
C PRO A 615 7.15 -52.87 22.71
N ARG A 616 7.94 -51.79 22.75
CA ARG A 616 8.75 -51.40 23.94
C ARG A 616 9.19 -49.93 23.92
N ALA A 617 9.72 -49.46 25.04
CA ALA A 617 9.97 -48.05 25.34
C ALA A 617 11.33 -47.84 26.09
N ASN A 618 11.57 -46.59 26.51
CA ASN A 618 12.49 -46.15 27.57
C ASN A 618 14.02 -46.03 27.30
N SER A 619 14.40 -44.78 26.96
CA SER A 619 15.26 -43.88 27.77
C SER A 619 16.77 -44.13 27.96
N TRP A 620 17.44 -43.12 28.59
CA TRP A 620 18.87 -43.01 28.95
C TRP A 620 19.87 -42.82 27.77
N ARG A 621 21.08 -42.29 27.98
CA ARG A 621 21.52 -41.07 28.71
C ARG A 621 22.91 -40.62 28.16
N ALA A 622 23.33 -39.42 28.51
CA ALA A 622 24.54 -38.73 28.09
C ALA A 622 25.90 -39.46 28.28
N LEU A 623 26.84 -39.19 27.34
CA LEU A 623 28.29 -38.95 27.52
C LEU A 623 28.78 -38.20 26.25
N ALA A 624 29.54 -37.10 26.22
CA ALA A 624 30.32 -36.28 27.16
C ALA A 624 31.86 -36.42 27.10
N ALA A 625 32.47 -35.50 26.32
CA ALA A 625 33.70 -34.75 26.61
C ALA A 625 35.11 -35.28 26.21
N ARG A 626 35.92 -34.31 25.73
CA ARG A 626 37.41 -34.31 25.57
C ARG A 626 37.95 -35.19 24.41
N ALA A 627 39.14 -34.93 23.83
CA ALA A 627 40.20 -33.98 24.15
C ALA A 627 40.88 -33.32 22.92
N ARG A 628 41.64 -32.23 23.18
CA ARG A 628 42.88 -31.69 22.54
C ARG A 628 43.22 -32.11 21.09
N ARG A 629 43.43 -31.19 20.10
CA ARG A 629 44.59 -30.28 19.88
C ARG A 629 45.99 -30.97 19.90
N PRO A 630 46.98 -30.53 19.08
CA PRO A 630 46.89 -29.76 17.83
C PRO A 630 47.85 -30.22 16.70
N ALA A 631 47.63 -29.67 15.49
CA ALA A 631 48.66 -29.19 14.58
C ALA A 631 48.12 -27.89 13.94
#